data_AF-A0A0L0D2W8-F1
#
_entry.id   AF-A0A0L0D2W8-F1
#
_cell.length_a   1.000
_cell.length_b   1.000
_cell.length_c   1.000
_cell.angle_alpha   90.00
_cell.angle_beta   90.00
_cell.angle_gamma   90.00
#
_symmetry.space_group_name_H-M   'P 1'
#
loop_
_entity.id
_entity.type
_entity.pdbx_description
1 polymer ?
#
loop_
_entity_poly.entity_id
_entity_poly.type
_entity_poly.pdbx_seq_one_letter_code
_entity_poly.pdbx_strand_id
1 'polypeptide(L)'
;MWASLKQLAPGWLRALAGAGPIPKHIAFIMDGNRRFASSQQLPRIEGHARGYTKLTQTLEWCAQLGVTTVSVYAFSIDNFKRTQEEVDDLLTLAEAKFRELLEQRTFIDRHKVHIRVVGDLDLLPASLRDVMCAVEAYSSQYSELTLNVCFSYTSTNEMAAACAAVAAAVRDGVLDADDVDETAVHMALATGSDPDIIVRTSGEIRLSNFLLYQAGHAQLAFLSVLWPDLSFWDIVGVIVRFQTARLTGSLPAPPPPQLDSPLSTAPAAERARYARLAAFRAHLADVRRTYVTSHAASHVAAASLAATSNEAATS
;
A
#
# COMPACT_ATOMS: atom_id res chain seq x y z
N MET A 1 14.49 -20.45 -0.92
CA MET A 1 15.59 -19.45 -0.92
C MET A 1 15.43 -18.40 0.19
N TRP A 2 14.22 -17.89 0.50
CA TRP A 2 13.99 -16.92 1.60
C TRP A 2 14.20 -17.50 3.02
N ALA A 3 13.90 -18.79 3.24
CA ALA A 3 14.21 -19.49 4.49
C ALA A 3 15.72 -19.53 4.80
N SER A 4 16.58 -19.49 3.77
CA SER A 4 18.04 -19.49 3.90
C SER A 4 18.62 -18.12 4.25
N LEU A 5 17.91 -17.01 3.96
CA LEU A 5 18.32 -15.66 4.35
C LEU A 5 18.15 -15.39 5.85
N LYS A 6 17.14 -15.99 6.50
CA LYS A 6 17.04 -15.96 7.97
C LYS A 6 18.26 -16.58 8.65
N GLN A 7 18.89 -17.59 8.03
CA GLN A 7 20.11 -18.24 8.52
C GLN A 7 21.39 -17.44 8.25
N LEU A 8 21.34 -16.35 7.47
CA LEU A 8 22.47 -15.44 7.23
C LEU A 8 22.27 -14.06 7.87
N ALA A 9 21.07 -13.77 8.40
CA ALA A 9 20.83 -12.54 9.14
C ALA A 9 21.78 -12.45 10.36
N PRO A 10 22.38 -11.28 10.63
CA PRO A 10 23.21 -11.05 11.80
C PRO A 10 22.49 -11.48 13.08
N GLY A 11 23.22 -12.01 14.07
CA GLY A 11 22.63 -12.55 15.30
C GLY A 11 21.70 -11.57 16.04
N TRP A 12 21.98 -10.26 15.97
CA TRP A 12 21.14 -9.24 16.58
C TRP A 12 19.79 -9.06 15.88
N LEU A 13 19.69 -9.28 14.56
CA LEU A 13 18.41 -9.21 13.83
C LEU A 13 17.48 -10.37 14.25
N ARG A 14 18.07 -11.54 14.51
CA ARG A 14 17.34 -12.69 15.06
C ARG A 14 16.92 -12.45 16.50
N ALA A 15 17.79 -11.85 17.32
CA ALA A 15 17.45 -11.48 18.68
C ALA A 15 16.28 -10.48 18.71
N LEU A 16 16.29 -9.47 17.84
CA LEU A 16 15.17 -8.54 17.68
C LEU A 16 13.89 -9.26 17.26
N ALA A 17 13.96 -10.16 16.27
CA ALA A 17 12.81 -10.95 15.84
C ALA A 17 12.28 -11.93 16.90
N GLY A 18 13.15 -12.41 17.79
CA GLY A 18 12.79 -13.31 18.89
C GLY A 18 12.34 -12.62 20.17
N ALA A 19 12.56 -11.31 20.31
CA ALA A 19 12.25 -10.57 21.53
C ALA A 19 10.76 -10.26 21.72
N GLY A 20 9.95 -10.33 20.67
CA GLY A 20 8.52 -10.02 20.72
C GLY A 20 7.84 -10.15 19.35
N PRO A 21 6.54 -9.85 19.28
CA PRO A 21 5.78 -9.96 18.03
C PRO A 21 6.32 -9.00 16.96
N ILE A 22 6.50 -9.49 15.74
CA ILE A 22 6.89 -8.67 14.59
C ILE A 22 5.64 -8.06 13.94
N PRO A 23 5.62 -6.75 13.65
CA PRO A 23 4.52 -6.14 12.92
C PRO A 23 4.45 -6.75 11.52
N LYS A 24 3.27 -7.22 11.12
CA LYS A 24 3.02 -7.77 9.79
C LYS A 24 2.84 -6.66 8.77
N HIS A 25 2.26 -5.53 9.18
CA HIS A 25 1.96 -4.41 8.31
C HIS A 25 2.47 -3.08 8.88
N ILE A 26 3.37 -2.41 8.16
CA ILE A 26 3.82 -1.05 8.48
C ILE A 26 3.38 -0.06 7.39
N ALA A 27 2.77 1.05 7.79
CA ALA A 27 2.38 2.15 6.93
C ALA A 27 3.32 3.35 7.10
N PHE A 28 3.68 4.04 6.01
CA PHE A 28 4.58 5.20 6.03
C PHE A 28 3.94 6.43 5.37
N ILE A 29 3.87 7.52 6.12
CA ILE A 29 3.66 8.87 5.59
C ILE A 29 5.04 9.47 5.32
N MET A 30 5.46 9.44 4.06
CA MET A 30 6.80 9.77 3.58
C MET A 30 7.02 11.30 3.45
N ASP A 31 6.87 12.02 4.56
CA ASP A 31 6.94 13.48 4.61
C ASP A 31 8.39 13.99 4.76
N GLY A 32 8.65 15.20 4.27
CA GLY A 32 9.94 15.89 4.40
C GLY A 32 10.76 16.02 3.12
N ASN A 33 10.33 15.45 1.98
CA ASN A 33 11.10 15.48 0.73
C ASN A 33 11.50 16.90 0.28
N ARG A 34 10.55 17.85 0.29
CA ARG A 34 10.83 19.25 -0.07
C ARG A 34 11.76 19.94 0.93
N ARG A 35 11.58 19.69 2.23
CA ARG A 35 12.46 20.23 3.30
C ARG A 35 13.88 19.69 3.16
N PHE A 36 14.03 18.43 2.80
CA PHE A 36 15.32 17.79 2.53
C PHE A 36 16.00 18.45 1.32
N ALA A 37 15.29 18.61 0.21
CA ALA A 37 15.84 19.29 -0.97
C ALA A 37 16.31 20.71 -0.62
N SER A 38 15.51 21.47 0.13
CA SER A 38 15.88 22.83 0.58
C SER A 38 17.10 22.84 1.50
N SER A 39 17.22 21.90 2.44
CA SER A 39 18.39 21.84 3.34
C SER A 39 19.68 21.46 2.61
N GLN A 40 19.56 20.75 1.48
CA GLN A 40 20.68 20.36 0.62
C GLN A 40 20.91 21.31 -0.56
N GLN A 41 20.16 22.42 -0.67
CA GLN A 41 20.20 23.36 -1.80
C GLN A 41 19.94 22.69 -3.17
N LEU A 42 19.08 21.68 -3.19
CA LEU A 42 18.69 20.93 -4.38
C LEU A 42 17.31 21.37 -4.89
N PRO A 43 17.01 21.17 -6.19
CA PRO A 43 15.66 21.31 -6.72
C PRO A 43 14.66 20.42 -5.96
N ARG A 44 13.39 20.85 -5.85
CA ARG A 44 12.35 20.10 -5.11
C ARG A 44 12.17 18.68 -5.64
N ILE A 45 12.20 18.52 -6.96
CA ILE A 45 12.02 17.24 -7.64
C ILE A 45 13.10 16.22 -7.25
N GLU A 46 14.34 16.67 -7.00
CA GLU A 46 15.44 15.83 -6.54
C GLU A 46 15.19 15.28 -5.13
N GLY A 47 14.51 16.05 -4.27
CA GLY A 47 14.05 15.56 -2.97
C GLY A 47 13.06 14.41 -3.10
N HIS A 48 12.16 14.47 -4.07
CA HIS A 48 11.21 13.38 -4.36
C HIS A 48 11.90 12.15 -4.98
N ALA A 49 12.85 12.36 -5.88
CA ALA A 49 13.65 11.28 -6.46
C ALA A 49 14.43 10.51 -5.38
N ARG A 50 15.09 11.22 -4.44
CA ARG A 50 15.75 10.60 -3.29
C ARG A 50 14.76 9.94 -2.33
N GLY A 51 13.56 10.50 -2.19
CA GLY A 51 12.47 9.87 -1.46
C GLY A 51 12.06 8.51 -2.05
N TYR A 52 12.05 8.38 -3.38
CA TYR A 52 11.82 7.09 -4.05
C TYR A 52 12.96 6.10 -3.79
N THR A 53 14.23 6.53 -3.85
CA THR A 53 15.36 5.67 -3.48
C THR A 53 15.29 5.22 -2.02
N LYS A 54 14.81 6.09 -1.12
CA LYS A 54 14.61 5.71 0.28
C LYS A 54 13.49 4.69 0.46
N LEU A 55 12.43 4.78 -0.34
CA LEU A 55 11.34 3.80 -0.34
C LEU A 55 11.86 2.40 -0.66
N THR A 56 12.60 2.22 -1.74
CA THR A 56 13.14 0.90 -2.10
C THR A 56 14.03 0.33 -1.01
N GLN A 57 14.92 1.15 -0.43
CA GLN A 57 15.76 0.77 0.70
C GLN A 57 14.94 0.38 1.95
N THR A 58 13.87 1.12 2.25
CA THR A 58 12.98 0.86 3.38
C THR A 58 12.22 -0.45 3.21
N LEU A 59 11.79 -0.78 2.00
CA LEU A 59 11.12 -2.04 1.69
C LEU A 59 12.06 -3.24 1.91
N GLU A 60 13.33 -3.12 1.52
CA GLU A 60 14.33 -4.15 1.81
C GLU A 60 14.50 -4.37 3.31
N TRP A 61 14.57 -3.29 4.09
CA TRP A 61 14.67 -3.38 5.55
C TRP A 61 13.43 -4.04 6.17
N CYS A 62 12.23 -3.63 5.78
CA CYS A 62 10.97 -4.23 6.22
C CYS A 62 10.95 -5.74 5.91
N ALA A 63 11.33 -6.13 4.70
CA ALA A 63 11.37 -7.53 4.28
C ALA A 63 12.39 -8.34 5.10
N GLN A 64 13.58 -7.79 5.37
CA GLN A 64 14.59 -8.42 6.23
C GLN A 64 14.11 -8.62 7.68
N LEU A 65 13.30 -7.68 8.18
CA LEU A 65 12.71 -7.71 9.52
C LEU A 65 11.48 -8.61 9.62
N GLY A 66 11.01 -9.19 8.49
CA GLY A 66 9.87 -10.11 8.45
C GLY A 66 8.51 -9.44 8.34
N VAL A 67 8.48 -8.15 8.00
CA VAL A 67 7.24 -7.42 7.65
C VAL A 67 6.76 -7.93 6.29
N THR A 68 5.48 -8.27 6.19
CA THR A 68 4.90 -8.87 4.96
C THR A 68 4.04 -7.89 4.17
N THR A 69 3.62 -6.77 4.77
CA THR A 69 2.87 -5.71 4.09
C THR A 69 3.43 -4.34 4.43
N VAL A 70 3.62 -3.51 3.40
CA VAL A 70 3.99 -2.11 3.55
C VAL A 70 2.97 -1.26 2.82
N SER A 71 2.52 -0.16 3.43
CA SER A 71 1.69 0.83 2.74
C SER A 71 2.37 2.18 2.78
N VAL A 72 2.36 2.92 1.68
CA VAL A 72 3.05 4.21 1.61
C VAL A 72 2.13 5.29 1.07
N TYR A 73 2.15 6.46 1.71
CA TYR A 73 1.40 7.61 1.24
C TYR A 73 2.20 8.38 0.21
N ALA A 74 2.01 8.04 -1.07
CA ALA A 74 2.80 8.58 -2.18
C ALA A 74 2.23 9.90 -2.71
N PHE A 75 0.90 9.98 -2.90
CA PHE A 75 0.24 11.18 -3.40
C PHE A 75 -1.19 11.29 -2.85
N SER A 76 -1.50 12.40 -2.19
CA SER A 76 -2.84 12.66 -1.65
C SER A 76 -3.74 13.35 -2.67
N ILE A 77 -5.06 13.16 -2.60
CA ILE A 77 -6.02 13.98 -3.35
C ILE A 77 -5.84 15.47 -3.00
N ASP A 78 -5.51 15.79 -1.75
CA ASP A 78 -5.23 17.18 -1.34
C ASP A 78 -3.99 17.77 -2.03
N ASN A 79 -3.12 16.95 -2.63
CA ASN A 79 -1.94 17.43 -3.35
C ASN A 79 -2.28 18.02 -4.72
N PHE A 80 -3.47 17.75 -5.29
CA PHE A 80 -3.95 18.46 -6.48
C PHE A 80 -4.20 19.95 -6.23
N LYS A 81 -4.27 20.40 -4.97
CA LYS A 81 -4.40 21.82 -4.61
C LYS A 81 -3.08 22.60 -4.71
N ARG A 82 -1.97 21.94 -5.05
CA ARG A 82 -0.67 22.60 -5.28
C ARG A 82 -0.65 23.30 -6.64
N THR A 83 0.44 23.97 -6.99
CA THR A 83 0.59 24.59 -8.31
C THR A 83 0.59 23.51 -9.39
N GLN A 84 0.01 23.81 -10.55
CA GLN A 84 -0.09 22.86 -11.68
C GLN A 84 1.29 22.30 -12.05
N GLU A 85 2.31 23.16 -12.14
CA GLU A 85 3.70 22.77 -12.39
C GLU A 85 4.21 21.72 -11.39
N GLU A 86 3.97 21.91 -10.08
CA GLU A 86 4.41 20.94 -9.06
C GLU A 86 3.63 19.63 -9.16
N VAL A 87 2.34 19.68 -9.52
CA VAL A 87 1.54 18.48 -9.74
C VAL A 87 2.06 17.71 -10.97
N ASP A 88 2.29 18.39 -12.09
CA ASP A 88 2.75 17.79 -13.34
C ASP A 88 4.12 17.13 -13.18
N ASP A 89 5.04 17.78 -12.47
CA ASP A 89 6.35 17.25 -12.12
C ASP A 89 6.24 15.94 -11.31
N LEU A 90 5.34 15.90 -10.32
CA LEU A 90 5.13 14.74 -9.47
C LEU A 90 4.50 13.57 -10.23
N LEU A 91 3.51 13.85 -11.09
CA LEU A 91 2.86 12.83 -11.91
C LEU A 91 3.83 12.27 -12.96
N THR A 92 4.66 13.13 -13.57
CA THR A 92 5.70 12.73 -14.53
C THR A 92 6.78 11.87 -13.86
N LEU A 93 7.26 12.26 -12.67
CA LEU A 93 8.18 11.45 -11.89
C LEU A 93 7.56 10.09 -11.53
N ALA A 94 6.29 10.07 -11.11
CA ALA A 94 5.60 8.83 -10.81
C ALA A 94 5.51 7.92 -12.05
N GLU A 95 5.12 8.46 -13.20
CA GLU A 95 5.05 7.70 -14.46
C GLU A 95 6.40 7.09 -14.82
N ALA A 96 7.47 7.88 -14.74
CA ALA A 96 8.83 7.41 -15.00
C ALA A 96 9.22 6.24 -14.07
N LYS A 97 8.88 6.32 -12.77
CA LYS A 97 9.20 5.26 -11.80
C LYS A 97 8.37 3.99 -11.97
N PHE A 98 7.08 4.10 -12.33
CA PHE A 98 6.28 2.92 -12.64
C PHE A 98 6.70 2.24 -13.94
N ARG A 99 7.08 3.02 -14.97
CA ARG A 99 7.69 2.48 -16.20
C ARG A 99 8.99 1.75 -15.91
N GLU A 100 9.89 2.37 -15.13
CA GLU A 100 11.16 1.76 -14.70
C GLU A 100 10.93 0.42 -13.97
N LEU A 101 9.95 0.35 -13.06
CA LEU A 101 9.57 -0.88 -12.36
C LEU A 101 9.09 -1.98 -13.31
N LEU A 102 8.29 -1.63 -14.32
CA LEU A 102 7.72 -2.57 -15.28
C LEU A 102 8.72 -3.08 -16.31
N GLU A 103 9.62 -2.20 -16.76
CA GLU A 103 10.66 -2.50 -17.75
C GLU A 103 11.77 -3.34 -17.14
N GLN A 104 12.32 -2.91 -16.00
CA GLN A 104 13.46 -3.59 -15.39
C GLN A 104 13.04 -4.83 -14.62
N ARG A 105 11.89 -4.79 -13.92
CA ARG A 105 11.32 -5.88 -13.09
C ARG A 105 12.21 -6.40 -11.97
N THR A 106 13.48 -6.01 -11.93
CA THR A 106 14.53 -6.50 -11.02
C THR A 106 14.11 -6.39 -9.56
N PHE A 107 13.56 -5.23 -9.15
CA PHE A 107 13.06 -5.03 -7.80
C PHE A 107 11.91 -5.98 -7.47
N ILE A 108 10.90 -6.04 -8.33
CA ILE A 108 9.69 -6.87 -8.14
C ILE A 108 10.08 -8.35 -8.06
N ASP A 109 10.88 -8.84 -9.01
CA ASP A 109 11.21 -10.26 -9.15
C ASP A 109 12.19 -10.75 -8.09
N ARG A 110 13.18 -9.92 -7.74
CA ARG A 110 14.17 -10.25 -6.71
C ARG A 110 13.55 -10.35 -5.32
N HIS A 111 12.63 -9.42 -5.02
CA HIS A 111 12.02 -9.33 -3.70
C HIS A 111 10.63 -9.97 -3.62
N LYS A 112 10.13 -10.51 -4.74
CA LYS A 112 8.81 -11.15 -4.84
C LYS A 112 7.71 -10.25 -4.27
N VAL A 113 7.69 -9.01 -4.77
CA VAL A 113 6.79 -7.96 -4.28
C VAL A 113 5.52 -7.97 -5.10
N HIS A 114 4.37 -8.05 -4.43
CA HIS A 114 3.08 -7.69 -5.04
C HIS A 114 2.82 -6.21 -4.81
N ILE A 115 2.84 -5.43 -5.88
CA ILE A 115 2.55 -3.99 -5.84
C ILE A 115 1.06 -3.80 -6.11
N ARG A 116 0.39 -3.04 -5.26
CA ARG A 116 -1.01 -2.64 -5.40
C ARG A 116 -1.08 -1.12 -5.35
N VAL A 117 -1.80 -0.49 -6.27
CA VAL A 117 -2.02 0.96 -6.21
C VAL A 117 -3.41 1.21 -5.62
N VAL A 118 -3.47 2.05 -4.59
CA VAL A 118 -4.66 2.28 -3.79
C VAL A 118 -5.03 3.76 -3.82
N GLY A 119 -6.23 4.07 -4.30
CA GLY A 119 -6.76 5.42 -4.39
C GLY A 119 -7.65 5.60 -5.62
N ASP A 120 -7.97 6.84 -5.94
CA ASP A 120 -8.82 7.17 -7.08
C ASP A 120 -7.98 7.41 -8.32
N LEU A 121 -7.74 6.35 -9.09
CA LEU A 121 -6.85 6.39 -10.24
C LEU A 121 -7.48 7.06 -11.47
N ASP A 122 -8.80 7.30 -11.46
CA ASP A 122 -9.48 8.03 -12.53
C ASP A 122 -9.21 9.54 -12.48
N LEU A 123 -8.68 10.04 -11.36
CA LEU A 123 -8.14 11.40 -11.24
C LEU A 123 -6.78 11.58 -11.93
N LEU A 124 -6.15 10.49 -12.41
CA LEU A 124 -4.81 10.52 -12.98
C LEU A 124 -4.85 10.59 -14.52
N PRO A 125 -3.78 11.11 -15.16
CA PRO A 125 -3.58 10.93 -16.59
C PRO A 125 -3.63 9.45 -16.97
N ALA A 126 -4.29 9.15 -18.10
CA ALA A 126 -4.48 7.77 -18.56
C ALA A 126 -3.17 6.99 -18.68
N SER A 127 -2.10 7.62 -19.18
CA SER A 127 -0.76 7.01 -19.30
C SER A 127 -0.23 6.50 -17.96
N LEU A 128 -0.38 7.30 -16.90
CA LEU A 128 0.06 6.97 -15.54
C LEU A 128 -0.80 5.86 -14.93
N ARG A 129 -2.13 5.97 -15.03
CA ARG A 129 -3.04 4.93 -14.56
C ARG A 129 -2.76 3.59 -15.23
N ASP A 130 -2.60 3.59 -16.54
CA ASP A 130 -2.46 2.35 -17.31
C ASP A 130 -1.12 1.64 -16.98
N VAL A 131 -0.02 2.39 -16.79
CA VAL A 131 1.25 1.79 -16.34
C VAL A 131 1.19 1.31 -14.89
N MET A 132 0.49 2.03 -14.00
CA MET A 132 0.26 1.58 -12.61
C MET A 132 -0.52 0.25 -12.59
N CYS A 133 -1.57 0.13 -13.39
CA CYS A 133 -2.34 -1.10 -13.55
C CYS A 133 -1.50 -2.22 -14.17
N ALA A 134 -0.64 -1.93 -15.14
CA ALA A 134 0.28 -2.93 -15.71
C ALA A 134 1.28 -3.46 -14.68
N VAL A 135 1.83 -2.62 -13.80
CA VAL A 135 2.70 -3.05 -12.69
C VAL A 135 1.94 -3.89 -11.67
N GLU A 136 0.72 -3.51 -11.31
CA GLU A 136 -0.12 -4.30 -10.40
C GLU A 136 -0.43 -5.68 -10.99
N ALA A 137 -0.83 -5.73 -12.27
CA ALA A 137 -1.11 -6.98 -12.99
C ALA A 137 0.13 -7.88 -13.08
N TYR A 138 1.31 -7.32 -13.39
CA TYR A 138 2.55 -8.08 -13.49
C TYR A 138 2.97 -8.69 -12.13
N SER A 139 2.81 -7.91 -11.07
CA SER A 139 3.28 -8.29 -9.73
C SER A 139 2.31 -9.17 -8.94
N SER A 140 1.08 -9.38 -9.43
CA SER A 140 0.04 -10.16 -8.73
C SER A 140 0.36 -11.65 -8.57
N GLN A 141 1.40 -12.14 -9.23
CA GLN A 141 1.91 -13.51 -9.09
C GLN A 141 2.68 -13.74 -7.78
N TYR A 142 3.04 -12.66 -7.07
CA TYR A 142 3.80 -12.72 -5.83
C TYR A 142 2.91 -12.52 -4.61
N SER A 143 3.35 -13.01 -3.45
CA SER A 143 2.62 -12.87 -2.17
C SER A 143 3.53 -12.71 -0.95
N GLU A 144 4.84 -12.73 -1.14
CA GLU A 144 5.85 -12.72 -0.08
C GLU A 144 5.96 -11.35 0.60
N LEU A 145 5.86 -10.26 -0.17
CA LEU A 145 5.77 -8.89 0.33
C LEU A 145 4.70 -8.13 -0.46
N THR A 146 3.70 -7.55 0.21
CA THR A 146 2.72 -6.67 -0.42
C THR A 146 3.11 -5.20 -0.21
N LEU A 147 3.17 -4.42 -1.29
CA LEU A 147 3.34 -2.96 -1.25
C LEU A 147 2.06 -2.28 -1.73
N ASN A 148 1.33 -1.63 -0.82
CA ASN A 148 0.23 -0.75 -1.19
C ASN A 148 0.77 0.68 -1.40
N VAL A 149 0.79 1.15 -2.64
CA VAL A 149 1.12 2.54 -2.98
C VAL A 149 -0.16 3.36 -2.96
N CYS A 150 -0.35 4.17 -1.91
CA CYS A 150 -1.51 5.05 -1.80
C CYS A 150 -1.27 6.31 -2.64
N PHE A 151 -1.92 6.37 -3.80
CA PHE A 151 -1.74 7.40 -4.83
C PHE A 151 -3.10 7.96 -5.22
N SER A 152 -3.22 9.29 -5.40
CA SER A 152 -4.52 9.98 -5.45
C SER A 152 -5.47 9.48 -4.35
N TYR A 153 -4.94 9.36 -3.13
CA TYR A 153 -5.60 8.73 -2.00
C TYR A 153 -5.98 9.74 -0.91
N THR A 154 -7.15 9.57 -0.30
CA THR A 154 -7.47 10.05 1.04
C THR A 154 -8.37 9.03 1.73
N SER A 155 -8.27 8.90 3.05
CA SER A 155 -9.07 7.94 3.81
C SER A 155 -10.56 8.24 3.71
N THR A 156 -10.97 9.51 3.72
CA THR A 156 -12.37 9.88 3.50
C THR A 156 -12.90 9.49 2.12
N ASN A 157 -12.08 9.59 1.06
CA ASN A 157 -12.48 9.14 -0.28
C ASN A 157 -12.58 7.62 -0.36
N GLU A 158 -11.63 6.89 0.24
CA GLU A 158 -11.69 5.42 0.35
C GLU A 158 -12.96 4.97 1.09
N MET A 159 -13.32 5.63 2.19
CA MET A 159 -14.56 5.34 2.92
C MET A 159 -15.81 5.57 2.08
N ALA A 160 -15.87 6.67 1.32
CA ALA A 160 -16.99 6.93 0.43
C ALA A 160 -17.11 5.84 -0.66
N ALA A 161 -15.99 5.44 -1.26
CA ALA A 161 -15.94 4.36 -2.25
C ALA A 161 -16.35 3.01 -1.64
N ALA A 162 -15.91 2.69 -0.42
CA ALA A 162 -16.28 1.47 0.29
C ALA A 162 -17.79 1.42 0.57
N CYS A 163 -18.38 2.52 1.08
CA CYS A 163 -19.82 2.62 1.28
C CYS A 163 -20.60 2.47 -0.03
N ALA A 164 -20.13 3.07 -1.12
CA ALA A 164 -20.74 2.94 -2.44
C ALA A 164 -20.69 1.50 -2.98
N ALA A 165 -19.56 0.80 -2.75
CA ALA A 165 -19.40 -0.61 -3.14
C ALA A 165 -20.34 -1.53 -2.36
N VAL A 166 -20.49 -1.31 -1.05
CA VAL A 166 -21.46 -2.05 -0.21
C VAL A 166 -22.90 -1.77 -0.69
N ALA A 167 -23.25 -0.52 -0.95
CA ALA A 167 -24.59 -0.17 -1.45
C ALA A 167 -24.87 -0.81 -2.83
N ALA A 168 -23.87 -0.87 -3.70
CA ALA A 168 -23.98 -1.58 -4.97
C ALA A 168 -24.20 -3.08 -4.78
N ALA A 169 -23.44 -3.72 -3.89
CA ALA A 169 -23.60 -5.14 -3.60
C ALA A 169 -24.97 -5.50 -3.02
N VAL A 170 -25.56 -4.63 -2.19
CA VAL A 170 -26.93 -4.80 -1.69
C VAL A 170 -27.95 -4.68 -2.83
N ARG A 171 -27.81 -3.65 -3.68
CA ARG A 171 -28.70 -3.44 -4.84
C ARG A 171 -28.64 -4.63 -5.82
N ASP A 172 -27.44 -5.18 -6.03
CA ASP A 172 -27.20 -6.24 -7.00
C ASP A 172 -27.46 -7.65 -6.41
N GLY A 173 -27.93 -7.73 -5.16
CA GLY A 173 -28.32 -8.99 -4.49
C GLY A 173 -27.15 -9.86 -4.03
N VAL A 174 -25.93 -9.31 -3.97
CA VAL A 174 -24.73 -10.00 -3.46
C VAL A 174 -24.71 -10.02 -1.92
N LEU A 175 -25.21 -8.95 -1.31
CA LEU A 175 -25.42 -8.82 0.14
C LEU A 175 -26.89 -8.55 0.45
N ASP A 176 -27.35 -9.00 1.62
CA ASP A 176 -28.61 -8.52 2.19
C ASP A 176 -28.37 -7.21 2.97
N ALA A 177 -29.40 -6.38 3.14
CA ALA A 177 -29.27 -5.13 3.91
C ALA A 177 -28.83 -5.38 5.37
N ASP A 178 -29.26 -6.50 5.96
CA ASP A 178 -28.90 -6.90 7.32
C ASP A 178 -27.44 -7.42 7.44
N ASP A 179 -26.76 -7.63 6.32
CA ASP A 179 -25.32 -7.96 6.31
C ASP A 179 -24.43 -6.70 6.38
N VAL A 180 -25.01 -5.50 6.25
CA VAL A 180 -24.25 -4.25 6.22
C VAL A 180 -23.83 -3.85 7.64
N ASP A 181 -22.58 -4.08 7.95
CA ASP A 181 -21.94 -3.67 9.20
C ASP A 181 -20.46 -3.31 9.02
N GLU A 182 -19.73 -3.16 10.14
CA GLU A 182 -18.30 -2.85 10.16
C GLU A 182 -17.47 -3.86 9.35
N THR A 183 -17.85 -5.15 9.34
CA THR A 183 -17.16 -6.21 8.58
C THR A 183 -17.31 -5.96 7.08
N ALA A 184 -18.53 -5.69 6.62
CA ALA A 184 -18.80 -5.43 5.20
C ALA A 184 -18.07 -4.17 4.71
N VAL A 185 -18.07 -3.10 5.52
CA VAL A 185 -17.35 -1.85 5.18
C VAL A 185 -15.83 -2.08 5.16
N HIS A 186 -15.27 -2.75 6.17
CA HIS A 186 -13.84 -3.07 6.23
C HIS A 186 -13.38 -3.90 5.03
N MET A 187 -14.19 -4.90 4.62
CA MET A 187 -13.91 -5.72 3.44
C MET A 187 -13.87 -4.94 2.14
N ALA A 188 -14.60 -3.83 2.05
CA ALA A 188 -14.65 -2.95 0.88
C ALA A 188 -13.51 -1.92 0.84
N LEU A 189 -12.68 -1.81 1.90
CA LEU A 189 -11.49 -0.96 1.88
C LEU A 189 -10.42 -1.53 0.94
N ALA A 190 -9.73 -0.65 0.23
CA ALA A 190 -8.83 -1.05 -0.85
C ALA A 190 -7.47 -1.56 -0.34
N THR A 191 -7.03 -1.17 0.85
CA THR A 191 -5.73 -1.57 1.41
C THR A 191 -5.63 -3.06 1.77
N GLY A 192 -6.75 -3.72 2.08
CA GLY A 192 -6.85 -5.17 2.33
C GLY A 192 -6.27 -5.68 3.66
N SER A 193 -5.54 -4.85 4.42
CA SER A 193 -5.09 -5.14 5.78
C SER A 193 -4.92 -3.86 6.58
N ASP A 194 -4.98 -4.00 7.91
CA ASP A 194 -4.77 -2.91 8.85
C ASP A 194 -3.30 -2.84 9.28
N PRO A 195 -2.69 -1.64 9.33
CA PRO A 195 -1.32 -1.49 9.78
C PRO A 195 -1.20 -1.74 11.28
N ASP A 196 -0.20 -2.53 11.67
CA ASP A 196 0.24 -2.63 13.06
C ASP A 196 0.89 -1.31 13.52
N ILE A 197 1.55 -0.62 12.60
CA ILE A 197 2.30 0.61 12.86
C ILE A 197 2.08 1.59 11.72
N ILE A 198 1.79 2.85 12.05
CA ILE A 198 1.85 3.98 11.12
C ILE A 198 3.00 4.89 11.52
N VAL A 199 3.97 5.03 10.63
CA VAL A 199 5.13 5.90 10.78
C VAL A 199 4.93 7.16 9.98
N ARG A 200 5.18 8.32 10.59
CA ARG A 200 5.28 9.60 9.88
C ARG A 200 6.61 10.27 10.17
N THR A 201 7.31 10.65 9.12
CA THR A 201 8.58 11.40 9.20
C THR A 201 8.32 12.91 9.29
N SER A 202 9.39 13.69 9.44
CA SER A 202 9.49 15.16 9.42
C SER A 202 8.98 15.93 10.65
N GLY A 203 8.62 15.25 11.73
CA GLY A 203 8.22 15.86 13.01
C GLY A 203 6.76 16.31 13.10
N GLU A 204 5.98 16.11 12.04
CA GLU A 204 4.56 16.45 12.02
C GLU A 204 3.73 15.40 12.79
N ILE A 205 2.88 15.84 13.71
CA ILE A 205 2.10 14.98 14.62
C ILE A 205 0.62 14.82 14.20
N ARG A 206 0.37 14.46 12.94
CA ARG A 206 -1.00 14.21 12.41
C ARG A 206 -1.01 13.10 11.35
N LEU A 207 -2.17 12.55 11.02
CA LEU A 207 -2.30 11.52 9.98
C LEU A 207 -2.54 12.07 8.57
N SER A 208 -2.93 13.34 8.42
CA SER A 208 -3.19 13.96 7.11
C SER A 208 -4.15 13.14 6.22
N ASN A 209 -5.25 12.65 6.80
CA ASN A 209 -6.27 11.87 6.10
C ASN A 209 -5.73 10.57 5.48
N PHE A 210 -4.77 9.92 6.15
CA PHE A 210 -4.18 8.64 5.76
C PHE A 210 -4.66 7.51 6.66
N LEU A 211 -5.25 6.46 6.07
CA LEU A 211 -5.64 5.22 6.75
C LEU A 211 -6.43 5.44 8.06
N LEU A 212 -7.35 6.41 8.11
CA LEU A 212 -8.01 6.80 9.36
C LEU A 212 -8.82 5.66 9.96
N TYR A 213 -9.50 4.87 9.11
CA TYR A 213 -10.23 3.67 9.54
C TYR A 213 -9.26 2.59 10.03
N GLN A 214 -8.28 2.24 9.21
CA GLN A 214 -7.32 1.17 9.48
C GLN A 214 -6.37 1.51 10.66
N ALA A 215 -6.21 2.79 11.00
CA ALA A 215 -5.37 3.26 12.11
C ALA A 215 -5.94 2.95 13.50
N GLY A 216 -7.19 2.48 13.62
CA GLY A 216 -7.89 2.35 14.91
C GLY A 216 -7.14 1.56 16.00
N HIS A 217 -6.31 0.59 15.61
CA HIS A 217 -5.51 -0.24 16.52
C HIS A 217 -3.99 -0.13 16.27
N ALA A 218 -3.57 0.78 15.40
CA ALA A 218 -2.18 0.93 14.99
C ALA A 218 -1.36 1.69 16.04
N GLN A 219 -0.11 1.29 16.24
CA GLN A 219 0.86 2.15 16.92
C GLN A 219 1.20 3.35 16.01
N LEU A 220 1.01 4.56 16.51
CA LEU A 220 1.42 5.78 15.82
C LEU A 220 2.86 6.16 16.21
N ALA A 221 3.73 6.30 15.22
CA ALA A 221 5.13 6.69 15.41
C ALA A 221 5.45 7.95 14.61
N PHE A 222 5.66 9.07 15.31
CA PHE A 222 6.07 10.34 14.71
C PHE A 222 7.56 10.55 14.90
N LEU A 223 8.31 10.64 13.80
CA LEU A 223 9.76 10.78 13.78
C LEU A 223 10.13 12.18 13.25
N SER A 224 11.10 12.83 13.89
CA SER A 224 11.59 14.15 13.48
C SER A 224 12.45 14.10 12.21
N VAL A 225 13.08 12.96 11.91
CA VAL A 225 13.91 12.75 10.71
C VAL A 225 13.11 13.00 9.43
N LEU A 226 13.71 13.64 8.43
CA LEU A 226 13.10 13.81 7.11
C LEU A 226 13.09 12.48 6.36
N TRP A 227 12.10 12.24 5.50
CA TRP A 227 11.98 10.95 4.80
C TRP A 227 13.28 10.50 4.12
N PRO A 228 13.96 11.30 3.27
CA PRO A 228 15.20 10.86 2.63
C PRO A 228 16.35 10.53 3.60
N ASP A 229 16.30 11.03 4.84
CA ASP A 229 17.29 10.78 5.89
C ASP A 229 16.94 9.59 6.80
N LEU A 230 15.76 8.97 6.63
CA LEU A 230 15.33 7.84 7.45
C LEU A 230 16.37 6.73 7.43
N SER A 231 16.80 6.30 8.62
CA SER A 231 17.79 5.25 8.80
C SER A 231 17.14 3.92 9.15
N PHE A 232 17.90 2.84 8.96
CA PHE A 232 17.52 1.52 9.43
C PHE A 232 17.24 1.49 10.94
N TRP A 233 18.02 2.24 11.73
CA TRP A 233 17.89 2.29 13.19
C TRP A 233 16.61 2.98 13.67
N ASP A 234 16.10 3.95 12.90
CA ASP A 234 14.81 4.57 13.18
C ASP A 234 13.68 3.54 13.13
N ILE A 235 13.69 2.67 12.12
CA ILE A 235 12.70 1.59 11.95
C ILE A 235 12.83 0.56 13.07
N VAL A 236 14.06 0.16 13.41
CA VAL A 236 14.30 -0.75 14.54
C VAL A 236 13.74 -0.16 15.83
N GLY A 237 14.00 1.12 16.11
CA GLY A 237 13.46 1.79 17.30
C GLY A 237 11.93 1.83 17.32
N VAL A 238 11.28 2.00 16.17
CA VAL A 238 9.82 1.92 16.04
C VAL A 238 9.29 0.50 16.32
N ILE A 239 9.94 -0.53 15.78
CA ILE A 239 9.55 -1.93 15.99
C ILE A 239 9.77 -2.37 17.45
N VAL A 240 10.88 -1.98 18.07
CA VAL A 240 11.13 -2.28 19.49
C VAL A 240 10.03 -1.68 20.36
N ARG A 241 9.62 -0.43 20.10
CA ARG A 241 8.49 0.19 20.82
C ARG A 241 7.19 -0.58 20.64
N PHE A 242 6.91 -1.05 19.43
CA PHE A 242 5.75 -1.90 19.14
C PHE A 242 5.80 -3.23 19.92
N GLN A 243 6.95 -3.90 19.89
CA GLN A 243 7.16 -5.14 20.64
C GLN A 243 6.94 -4.93 22.13
N THR A 244 7.56 -3.89 22.70
CA THR A 244 7.37 -3.54 24.12
C THR A 244 5.90 -3.30 24.42
N ALA A 245 5.21 -2.46 23.64
CA ALA A 245 3.82 -2.12 23.90
C ALA A 245 2.87 -3.32 23.75
N ARG A 246 3.18 -4.28 22.87
CA ARG A 246 2.45 -5.57 22.77
C ARG A 246 2.69 -6.45 24.00
N LEU A 247 3.94 -6.56 24.46
CA LEU A 247 4.31 -7.37 25.62
C LEU A 247 3.76 -6.80 26.93
N THR A 248 3.68 -5.48 27.07
CA THR A 248 3.13 -4.81 28.25
C THR A 248 1.62 -4.64 28.21
N GLY A 249 0.95 -5.04 27.12
CA GLY A 249 -0.49 -4.88 26.95
C GLY A 249 -0.96 -3.43 26.73
N SER A 250 -0.04 -2.53 26.38
CA SER A 250 -0.34 -1.12 26.12
C SER A 250 -0.93 -0.87 24.72
N LEU A 251 -0.77 -1.81 23.79
CA LEU A 251 -1.49 -1.82 22.51
C LEU A 251 -2.67 -2.79 22.57
N PRO A 252 -3.87 -2.37 22.14
CA PRO A 252 -5.04 -3.25 22.11
C PRO A 252 -4.76 -4.46 21.22
N ALA A 253 -5.18 -5.65 21.65
CA ALA A 253 -5.09 -6.85 20.82
C ALA A 253 -5.76 -6.59 19.46
N PRO A 254 -5.20 -7.09 18.35
CA PRO A 254 -5.88 -6.97 17.08
C PRO A 254 -7.27 -7.61 17.21
N PRO A 255 -8.30 -7.07 16.54
CA PRO A 255 -9.61 -7.69 16.54
C PRO A 255 -9.46 -9.14 16.07
N PRO A 256 -10.22 -10.10 16.65
CA PRO A 256 -10.18 -11.47 16.21
C PRO A 256 -10.53 -11.52 14.71
N PRO A 257 -9.88 -12.37 13.91
CA PRO A 257 -10.25 -12.54 12.51
C PRO A 257 -11.74 -12.94 12.46
N GLN A 258 -12.55 -12.04 11.92
CA GLN A 258 -14.02 -12.11 11.96
C GLN A 258 -14.60 -13.35 11.24
N LEU A 259 -13.77 -14.16 10.57
CA LEU A 259 -14.17 -15.24 9.67
C LEU A 259 -13.65 -16.64 10.06
N ASP A 260 -12.91 -16.80 11.18
CA ASP A 260 -12.19 -18.04 11.50
C ASP A 260 -12.94 -19.01 12.44
N SER A 261 -14.16 -18.69 12.86
CA SER A 261 -14.98 -19.65 13.63
C SER A 261 -15.40 -20.81 12.71
N PRO A 262 -15.35 -22.07 13.17
CA PRO A 262 -15.74 -23.20 12.33
C PRO A 262 -17.22 -23.07 11.94
N LEU A 263 -17.46 -22.64 10.70
CA LEU A 263 -18.79 -22.46 10.10
C LEU A 263 -19.69 -23.70 10.22
N SER A 264 -19.10 -24.88 10.47
CA SER A 264 -19.82 -26.14 10.61
C SER A 264 -20.74 -26.21 11.83
N THR A 265 -20.49 -25.43 12.89
CA THR A 265 -21.29 -25.46 14.13
C THR A 265 -22.20 -24.24 14.32
N ALA A 266 -22.04 -23.18 13.52
CA ALA A 266 -22.83 -21.96 13.60
C ALA A 266 -24.29 -22.16 13.16
N PRO A 267 -25.29 -21.41 13.66
CA PRO A 267 -26.67 -21.44 13.19
C PRO A 267 -26.81 -21.22 11.67
N ALA A 268 -27.88 -21.74 11.06
CA ALA A 268 -28.08 -21.68 9.61
C ALA A 268 -28.08 -20.26 9.03
N ALA A 269 -28.69 -19.30 9.73
CA ALA A 269 -28.72 -17.89 9.34
C ALA A 269 -27.30 -17.27 9.34
N GLU A 270 -26.48 -17.61 10.33
CA GLU A 270 -25.11 -17.13 10.42
C GLU A 270 -24.26 -17.67 9.27
N ARG A 271 -24.38 -18.97 8.96
CA ARG A 271 -23.71 -19.59 7.80
C ARG A 271 -24.12 -18.95 6.48
N ALA A 272 -25.41 -18.63 6.31
CA ALA A 272 -25.91 -17.96 5.10
C ALA A 272 -25.31 -16.56 4.95
N ARG A 273 -25.26 -15.79 6.05
CA ARG A 273 -24.58 -14.48 6.07
C ARG A 273 -23.10 -14.59 5.72
N TYR A 274 -22.36 -15.54 6.31
CA TYR A 274 -20.95 -15.74 5.96
C TYR A 274 -20.74 -16.12 4.49
N ALA A 275 -21.64 -16.91 3.91
CA ALA A 275 -21.59 -17.24 2.48
C ALA A 275 -21.77 -15.99 1.60
N ARG A 276 -22.68 -15.08 1.97
CA ARG A 276 -22.85 -13.79 1.28
C ARG A 276 -21.65 -12.86 1.45
N LEU A 277 -21.10 -12.74 2.65
CA LEU A 277 -19.87 -11.98 2.88
C LEU A 277 -18.69 -12.54 2.05
N ALA A 278 -18.56 -13.86 1.96
CA ALA A 278 -17.55 -14.48 1.11
C ALA A 278 -17.79 -14.20 -0.38
N ALA A 279 -19.05 -14.26 -0.85
CA ALA A 279 -19.42 -13.89 -2.20
C ALA A 279 -19.12 -12.41 -2.49
N PHE A 280 -19.38 -11.51 -1.53
CA PHE A 280 -19.05 -10.11 -1.62
C PHE A 280 -17.53 -9.88 -1.73
N ARG A 281 -16.72 -10.58 -0.93
CA ARG A 281 -15.25 -10.54 -1.06
C ARG A 281 -14.80 -10.93 -2.47
N ALA A 282 -15.36 -12.01 -3.00
CA ALA A 282 -15.03 -12.50 -4.33
C ALA A 282 -15.46 -11.49 -5.42
N HIS A 283 -16.63 -10.88 -5.26
CA HIS A 283 -17.14 -9.83 -6.14
C HIS A 283 -16.21 -8.61 -6.16
N LEU A 284 -15.79 -8.09 -5.00
CA LEU A 284 -14.83 -6.98 -4.92
C LEU A 284 -13.50 -7.32 -5.59
N ALA A 285 -12.99 -8.54 -5.39
CA ALA A 285 -11.76 -8.99 -6.03
C ALA A 285 -11.90 -9.07 -7.56
N ASP A 286 -13.07 -9.49 -8.06
CA ASP A 286 -13.35 -9.55 -9.49
C ASP A 286 -13.47 -8.18 -10.14
N VAL A 287 -14.17 -7.24 -9.49
CA VAL A 287 -14.28 -5.84 -9.91
C VAL A 287 -12.87 -5.22 -10.02
N ARG A 288 -12.04 -5.38 -8.99
CA ARG A 288 -10.65 -4.87 -9.00
C ARG A 288 -9.84 -5.52 -10.11
N ARG A 289 -9.91 -6.84 -10.26
CA ARG A 289 -9.17 -7.58 -11.30
C ARG A 289 -9.54 -7.07 -12.69
N THR A 290 -10.83 -6.92 -12.98
CA THR A 290 -11.34 -6.43 -14.27
C THR A 290 -10.87 -5.00 -14.55
N TYR A 291 -10.92 -4.12 -13.54
CA TYR A 291 -10.39 -2.75 -13.67
C TYR A 291 -8.89 -2.75 -13.98
N VAL A 292 -8.10 -3.54 -13.25
CA VAL A 292 -6.64 -3.60 -13.44
C VAL A 292 -6.27 -4.19 -14.80
N THR A 293 -6.89 -5.29 -15.22
CA THR A 293 -6.55 -5.96 -16.50
C THR A 293 -6.94 -5.14 -17.72
N SER A 294 -8.08 -4.45 -17.69
CA SER A 294 -8.53 -3.59 -18.80
C SER A 294 -7.58 -2.41 -19.05
N HIS A 295 -7.13 -1.73 -18.00
CA HIS A 295 -6.18 -0.63 -18.11
C HIS A 295 -4.76 -1.12 -18.41
N ALA A 296 -4.33 -2.26 -17.85
CA ALA A 296 -3.05 -2.87 -18.20
C ALA A 296 -2.95 -3.25 -19.68
N ALA A 297 -4.03 -3.78 -20.27
CA ALA A 297 -4.08 -4.09 -21.70
C ALA A 297 -3.94 -2.83 -22.57
N SER A 298 -4.49 -1.70 -22.13
CA SER A 298 -4.37 -0.40 -22.82
C SER A 298 -2.91 0.07 -22.88
N HIS A 299 -2.13 -0.15 -21.80
CA HIS A 299 -0.69 0.12 -21.79
C HIS A 299 0.07 -0.72 -22.84
N VAL A 300 -0.20 -2.03 -22.90
CA VAL A 300 0.46 -2.94 -23.86
C VAL A 300 0.16 -2.54 -25.30
N ALA A 301 -1.09 -2.20 -25.59
CA ALA A 301 -1.50 -1.74 -26.91
C ALA A 301 -0.78 -0.44 -27.32
N ALA A 302 -0.69 0.53 -26.42
CA ALA A 302 0.01 1.79 -26.65
C ALA A 302 1.52 1.57 -26.90
N ALA A 303 2.16 0.66 -26.15
CA ALA A 303 3.58 0.33 -26.34
C ALA A 303 3.86 -0.33 -27.70
N SER A 304 2.96 -1.21 -28.16
CA SER A 304 3.07 -1.86 -29.49
C SER A 304 2.92 -0.87 -30.64
N LEU A 305 1.99 0.10 -30.52
CA LEU A 305 1.83 1.18 -31.50
C LEU A 305 3.05 2.11 -31.54
N ALA A 306 3.64 2.45 -30.40
CA ALA A 306 4.84 3.26 -30.33
C ALA A 306 6.02 2.57 -31.03
N ALA A 307 6.23 1.26 -30.80
CA ALA A 307 7.31 0.50 -31.43
C ALA A 307 7.19 0.47 -32.96
N THR A 308 5.99 0.22 -33.50
CA THR A 308 5.73 0.19 -34.95
C THR A 308 5.89 1.56 -35.61
N SER A 309 5.52 2.65 -34.92
CA SER A 309 5.73 4.01 -35.44
C SER A 309 7.21 4.41 -35.49
N ASN A 310 8.03 3.91 -34.58
CA ASN A 310 9.46 4.21 -34.52
C ASN A 310 10.24 3.45 -35.60
N GLU A 311 9.84 2.21 -35.91
CA GLU A 311 10.36 1.45 -37.06
C GLU A 311 10.02 2.12 -38.39
N ALA A 312 8.79 2.64 -38.54
CA ALA A 312 8.37 3.35 -39.75
C ALA A 312 9.03 4.73 -39.94
N ALA A 313 9.48 5.38 -38.86
CA ALA A 313 10.19 6.66 -38.92
C ALA A 313 11.71 6.50 -39.17
N THR A 314 12.23 5.28 -39.04
CA THR A 314 13.65 4.95 -39.24
C THR A 314 13.92 4.22 -40.56
N SER A 315 12.87 3.95 -41.34
CA SER A 315 12.90 3.43 -42.73
C SER A 315 12.72 4.54 -43.77
#